data_AF-A0A4Q3VNU5-F1
#
_entry.id   AF-A0A4Q3VNU5-F1
#
_cell.length_a   1.000
_cell.length_b   1.000
_cell.length_c   1.000
_cell.angle_alpha   90.00
_cell.angle_beta   90.00
_cell.angle_gamma   90.00
#
_symmetry.space_group_name_H-M   'P 1'
#
loop_
_entity.id
_entity.type
_entity.pdbx_description
1 polymer ?
#
loop_
_entity_poly.entity_id
_entity_poly.type
_entity_poly.pdbx_seq_one_letter_code
_entity_poly.pdbx_strand_id
1 'polypeptide(L)'
;MNVCYSVYASDRPGLLRDVASCVAAREGNIDGVRHVGGETTELHLDVSGASLDGLEAELTEVEGVQRVEMNASASSVFGKRLIVLGGGAQVAMVVQGAVSEADRHNIRGERISVDTMPVVGEARLAEAVRAVGRLPRVAALVLAGSLMGGDVARAVTELRARGIPVVCLNMAGSVPDVADLVVTDPVQAGVMAVMAIAETAKFDLARVRGRRF
;
A
#
# COMPACT_ATOMS: atom_id res chain seq x y z
N MET A 1 0.23 19.71 -2.64
CA MET A 1 -0.32 19.15 -1.40
C MET A 1 -1.47 18.24 -1.81
N ASN A 2 -1.51 16.99 -1.38
CA ASN A 2 -2.57 16.06 -1.79
C ASN A 2 -3.74 16.16 -0.83
N VAL A 3 -4.88 16.64 -1.34
CA VAL A 3 -6.14 16.78 -0.62
C VAL A 3 -7.04 15.62 -1.02
N CYS A 4 -7.79 15.05 -0.07
CA CYS A 4 -8.83 14.09 -0.38
C CYS A 4 -10.20 14.79 -0.38
N TYR A 5 -10.95 14.68 -1.48
CA TYR A 5 -12.35 15.09 -1.52
C TYR A 5 -13.22 13.84 -1.37
N SER A 6 -14.05 13.81 -0.31
CA SER A 6 -15.07 12.79 -0.09
C SER A 6 -16.40 13.33 -0.61
N VAL A 7 -16.88 12.79 -1.72
CA VAL A 7 -18.13 13.18 -2.38
C VAL A 7 -19.20 12.13 -2.06
N TYR A 8 -20.28 12.57 -1.44
CA TYR A 8 -21.41 11.72 -1.07
C TYR A 8 -22.56 12.03 -2.00
N ALA A 9 -23.05 11.02 -2.74
CA ALA A 9 -23.99 11.24 -3.82
C ALA A 9 -24.97 10.06 -3.98
N SER A 10 -26.05 10.30 -4.74
CA SER A 10 -26.88 9.23 -5.27
C SER A 10 -26.12 8.42 -6.33
N ASP A 11 -26.26 7.09 -6.29
CA ASP A 11 -25.67 6.24 -7.32
C ASP A 11 -26.39 6.46 -8.65
N ARG A 12 -25.65 6.93 -9.66
CA ARG A 12 -26.18 7.13 -11.01
C ARG A 12 -25.12 6.95 -12.09
N PRO A 13 -25.53 6.54 -13.30
CA PRO A 13 -24.66 6.58 -14.47
C PRO A 13 -24.05 7.97 -14.67
N GLY A 14 -22.73 8.02 -14.84
CA GLY A 14 -22.00 9.25 -15.15
C GLY A 14 -21.50 10.05 -13.93
N LEU A 15 -21.84 9.67 -12.69
CA LEU A 15 -21.40 10.42 -11.49
C LEU A 15 -19.88 10.64 -11.46
N LEU A 16 -19.07 9.57 -11.58
CA LEU A 16 -17.61 9.68 -11.56
C LEU A 16 -17.07 10.50 -12.74
N ARG A 17 -17.71 10.44 -13.92
CA ARG A 17 -17.33 11.25 -15.08
C ARG A 17 -17.52 12.73 -14.77
N ASP A 18 -18.66 13.10 -14.20
CA ASP A 18 -19.01 14.48 -13.90
C ASP A 18 -18.07 15.04 -12.82
N VAL A 19 -17.86 14.28 -11.74
CA VAL A 19 -16.90 14.61 -10.67
C VAL A 19 -15.47 14.77 -11.22
N ALA A 20 -15.00 13.84 -12.05
CA ALA A 20 -13.67 13.93 -12.64
C ALA A 20 -13.53 15.11 -13.62
N SER A 21 -14.63 15.52 -14.27
CA SER A 21 -14.66 16.69 -15.16
C SER A 21 -14.44 18.00 -14.39
N CYS A 22 -15.00 18.12 -13.17
CA CYS A 22 -14.73 19.26 -12.28
C CYS A 22 -13.25 19.33 -11.89
N VAL A 23 -12.63 18.19 -11.56
CA VAL A 23 -11.20 18.13 -11.23
C VAL A 23 -10.35 18.55 -12.44
N ALA A 24 -10.66 18.03 -13.63
CA ALA A 24 -9.94 18.34 -14.85
C ALA A 24 -10.08 19.81 -15.29
N ALA A 25 -11.27 20.41 -15.12
CA ALA A 25 -11.53 21.82 -15.45
C ALA A 25 -10.64 22.80 -14.65
N ARG A 26 -10.10 22.34 -13.53
CA ARG A 26 -9.20 23.08 -12.64
C ARG A 26 -7.74 22.68 -12.77
N GLU A 27 -7.39 21.95 -13.84
CA GLU A 27 -6.05 21.42 -14.06
C GLU A 27 -5.57 20.54 -12.88
N GLY A 28 -6.51 19.92 -12.16
CA GLY A 28 -6.24 18.96 -11.10
C GLY A 28 -5.93 17.57 -11.66
N ASN A 29 -5.07 16.84 -10.98
CA ASN A 29 -4.75 15.44 -11.24
C ASN A 29 -5.37 14.56 -10.16
N ILE A 30 -6.05 13.49 -10.57
CA ILE A 30 -6.55 12.48 -9.64
C ILE A 30 -5.44 11.46 -9.42
N ASP A 31 -4.82 11.49 -8.25
CA ASP A 31 -3.77 10.56 -7.83
C ASP A 31 -4.34 9.21 -7.36
N GLY A 32 -5.60 9.23 -6.91
CA GLY A 32 -6.30 8.03 -6.47
C GLY A 32 -7.80 8.26 -6.40
N VAL A 33 -8.56 7.24 -6.75
CA VAL A 33 -10.02 7.23 -6.60
C VAL A 33 -10.45 5.95 -5.89
N ARG A 34 -11.33 6.08 -4.91
CA ARG A 34 -11.98 4.96 -4.24
C ARG A 34 -13.48 5.20 -4.24
N HIS A 35 -14.20 4.20 -4.76
CA HIS A 35 -15.64 4.13 -4.65
C HIS A 35 -16.00 3.18 -3.50
N VAL A 36 -16.80 3.66 -2.57
CA VAL A 36 -17.43 2.85 -1.52
C VAL A 36 -18.93 2.82 -1.81
N GLY A 37 -19.45 1.63 -2.12
CA GLY A 37 -20.86 1.41 -2.40
C GLY A 37 -21.67 1.11 -1.13
N GLY A 38 -22.95 1.48 -1.13
CA GLY A 38 -23.90 1.34 -0.02
C GLY A 38 -25.28 1.88 -0.39
N GLU A 39 -26.09 2.31 0.60
CA GLU A 39 -27.34 3.05 0.34
C GLU A 39 -27.10 4.44 -0.25
N THR A 40 -25.94 5.02 0.03
CA THR A 40 -25.38 6.22 -0.63
C THR A 40 -24.02 5.86 -1.23
N THR A 41 -23.67 6.50 -2.34
CA THR A 41 -22.38 6.31 -3.01
C THR A 41 -21.37 7.31 -2.47
N GLU A 42 -20.20 6.82 -2.08
CA GLU A 42 -19.09 7.66 -1.63
C GLU A 42 -17.92 7.55 -2.61
N LEU A 43 -17.46 8.68 -3.13
CA LEU A 43 -16.25 8.79 -3.94
C LEU A 43 -15.19 9.54 -3.14
N HIS A 44 -14.07 8.89 -2.85
CA HIS A 44 -12.90 9.55 -2.28
C HIS A 44 -11.88 9.79 -3.38
N LEU A 45 -11.53 11.05 -3.62
CA LEU A 45 -10.57 11.47 -4.64
C LEU A 45 -9.36 12.11 -3.97
N ASP A 46 -8.21 11.44 -4.04
CA ASP A 46 -6.92 12.05 -3.73
C ASP A 46 -6.52 12.91 -4.95
N VAL A 47 -6.50 14.23 -4.79
CA VAL A 47 -6.24 15.19 -5.86
C VAL A 47 -5.00 16.02 -5.57
N SER A 48 -4.16 16.21 -6.58
CA SER A 48 -3.04 17.14 -6.61
C SER A 48 -3.22 18.16 -7.74
N GLY A 49 -2.66 19.37 -7.60
CA GLY A 49 -2.80 20.40 -8.62
C GLY A 49 -2.44 21.79 -8.11
N ALA A 50 -2.24 22.74 -9.03
CA ALA A 50 -1.85 24.12 -8.72
C ALA A 50 -3.03 25.02 -8.33
N SER A 51 -4.25 24.70 -8.77
CA SER A 51 -5.47 25.48 -8.47
C SER A 51 -6.62 24.56 -8.07
N LEU A 52 -6.72 24.23 -6.78
CA LEU A 52 -7.86 23.48 -6.23
C LEU A 52 -8.91 24.41 -5.57
N ASP A 53 -8.67 25.72 -5.59
CA ASP A 53 -9.50 26.73 -4.92
C ASP A 53 -10.92 26.78 -5.49
N GLY A 54 -11.92 26.36 -4.73
CA GLY A 54 -13.31 26.33 -5.18
C GLY A 54 -13.75 25.01 -5.83
N LEU A 55 -12.87 24.00 -5.91
CA LEU A 55 -13.23 22.66 -6.37
C LEU A 55 -14.33 22.04 -5.49
N GLU A 56 -14.30 22.26 -4.19
CA GLU A 56 -15.35 21.79 -3.26
C GLU A 56 -16.74 22.32 -3.63
N ALA A 57 -16.83 23.63 -3.94
CA ALA A 57 -18.09 24.25 -4.33
C ALA A 57 -18.59 23.69 -5.66
N GLU A 58 -17.72 23.52 -6.66
CA GLU A 58 -18.10 22.93 -7.95
C GLU A 58 -18.53 21.47 -7.82
N LEU A 59 -17.85 20.68 -7.01
CA LEU A 59 -18.23 19.30 -6.74
C LEU A 59 -19.61 19.22 -6.08
N THR A 60 -19.97 20.20 -5.26
CA THR A 60 -21.28 20.27 -4.59
C THR A 60 -22.43 20.55 -5.58
N GLU A 61 -22.14 21.24 -6.69
CA GLU A 61 -23.13 21.54 -7.74
C GLU A 61 -23.37 20.37 -8.72
N VAL A 62 -22.58 19.30 -8.63
CA VAL A 62 -22.76 18.11 -9.49
C VAL A 62 -24.09 17.44 -9.15
N GLU A 63 -24.91 17.18 -10.18
CA GLU A 63 -26.22 16.54 -10.01
C GLU A 63 -26.11 15.23 -9.19
N GLY A 64 -26.90 15.14 -8.12
CA GLY A 64 -26.94 13.98 -7.24
C GLY A 64 -25.94 14.02 -6.07
N VAL A 65 -25.01 14.97 -6.04
CA VAL A 65 -24.14 15.21 -4.88
C VAL A 65 -24.96 15.82 -3.73
N GLN A 66 -24.81 15.27 -2.55
CA GLN A 66 -25.50 15.66 -1.32
C GLN A 66 -24.59 16.46 -0.40
N ARG A 67 -23.32 16.04 -0.29
CA ARG A 67 -22.27 16.78 0.41
C ARG A 67 -20.88 16.44 -0.14
N VAL A 68 -19.95 17.36 0.08
CA VAL A 68 -18.53 17.18 -0.19
C VAL A 68 -17.77 17.49 1.10
N GLU A 69 -16.73 16.72 1.41
CA GLU A 69 -15.84 16.98 2.53
C GLU A 69 -14.38 16.96 2.10
N MET A 70 -13.65 18.00 2.49
CA MET A 70 -12.19 18.04 2.37
C MET A 70 -11.53 17.33 3.55
N ASN A 71 -10.75 16.30 3.23
CA ASN A 71 -10.07 15.44 4.18
C ASN A 71 -8.57 15.35 3.87
N ALA A 72 -7.81 14.91 4.86
CA ALA A 72 -6.42 14.52 4.64
C ALA A 72 -6.37 13.27 3.74
N SER A 73 -5.46 13.23 2.76
CA SER A 73 -5.29 12.07 1.88
C SER A 73 -4.86 10.83 2.65
N ALA A 74 -5.21 9.65 2.15
CA ALA A 74 -4.81 8.39 2.78
C ALA A 74 -3.28 8.25 2.85
N SER A 75 -2.56 8.79 1.86
CA SER A 75 -1.10 8.87 1.86
C SER A 75 -0.56 9.80 2.95
N SER A 76 -1.22 10.91 3.25
CA SER A 76 -0.80 11.82 4.32
C SER A 76 -1.04 11.27 5.73
N VAL A 77 -2.12 10.50 5.91
CA VAL A 77 -2.51 9.93 7.22
C VAL A 77 -1.80 8.60 7.48
N PHE A 78 -1.89 7.67 6.51
CA PHE A 78 -1.39 6.29 6.66
C PHE A 78 -0.07 6.03 5.93
N GLY A 79 0.42 6.96 5.12
CA GLY A 79 1.75 6.87 4.55
C GLY A 79 1.99 5.70 3.60
N LYS A 80 3.21 5.18 3.60
CA LYS A 80 3.60 3.97 2.88
C LYS A 80 3.04 2.73 3.56
N ARG A 81 2.85 1.64 2.82
CA ARG A 81 2.36 0.36 3.37
C ARG A 81 3.40 -0.72 3.22
N LEU A 82 3.73 -1.36 4.34
CA LEU A 82 4.37 -2.66 4.34
C LEU A 82 3.29 -3.75 4.38
N ILE A 83 3.35 -4.72 3.48
CA ILE A 83 2.45 -5.88 3.49
C ILE A 83 3.18 -7.09 4.05
N VAL A 84 2.55 -7.85 4.94
CA VAL A 84 3.08 -9.11 5.49
C VAL A 84 2.13 -10.26 5.18
N LEU A 85 2.62 -11.29 4.48
CA LEU A 85 1.84 -12.48 4.11
C LEU A 85 2.53 -13.76 4.55
N GLY A 86 1.75 -14.78 4.91
CA GLY A 86 2.26 -16.14 5.15
C GLY A 86 1.61 -16.85 6.34
N GLY A 87 2.37 -17.67 7.05
CA GLY A 87 1.87 -18.45 8.19
C GLY A 87 1.63 -17.58 9.42
N GLY A 88 0.46 -17.72 10.08
CA GLY A 88 0.01 -16.78 11.13
C GLY A 88 1.01 -16.48 12.24
N ALA A 89 1.72 -17.49 12.74
CA ALA A 89 2.74 -17.30 13.79
C ALA A 89 3.94 -16.48 13.31
N GLN A 90 4.46 -16.79 12.11
CA GLN A 90 5.61 -16.10 11.53
C GLN A 90 5.23 -14.66 11.12
N VAL A 91 4.03 -14.51 10.57
CA VAL A 91 3.43 -13.21 10.25
C VAL A 91 3.37 -12.33 11.51
N ALA A 92 2.89 -12.85 12.65
CA ALA A 92 2.81 -12.06 13.89
C ALA A 92 4.19 -11.58 14.36
N MET A 93 5.21 -12.44 14.29
CA MET A 93 6.59 -12.09 14.66
C MET A 93 7.18 -11.00 13.76
N VAL A 94 6.95 -11.08 12.44
CA VAL A 94 7.36 -10.03 11.50
C VAL A 94 6.64 -8.71 11.79
N VAL A 95 5.32 -8.77 12.03
CA VAL A 95 4.52 -7.59 12.35
C VAL A 95 5.01 -6.91 13.63
N GLN A 96 5.41 -7.67 14.66
CA GLN A 96 5.98 -7.10 15.88
C GLN A 96 7.19 -6.21 15.61
N GLY A 97 8.15 -6.69 14.81
CA GLY A 97 9.33 -5.92 14.44
C GLY A 97 9.02 -4.74 13.54
N ALA A 98 8.15 -4.94 12.55
CA ALA A 98 7.73 -3.91 11.62
C ALA A 98 6.99 -2.75 12.33
N VAL A 99 6.02 -3.05 13.19
CA VAL A 99 5.28 -2.02 13.93
C VAL A 99 6.21 -1.25 14.86
N SER A 100 7.11 -1.94 15.58
CA SER A 100 8.06 -1.28 16.48
C SER A 100 8.98 -0.32 15.74
N GLU A 101 9.44 -0.67 14.54
CA GLU A 101 10.25 0.22 13.72
C GLU A 101 9.42 1.36 13.12
N ALA A 102 8.24 1.05 12.58
CA ALA A 102 7.34 2.03 11.98
C ALA A 102 6.97 3.12 12.98
N ASP A 103 6.67 2.78 14.23
CA ASP A 103 6.34 3.74 15.30
C ASP A 103 7.48 4.75 15.53
N ARG A 104 8.74 4.29 15.51
CA ARG A 104 9.91 5.17 15.66
C ARG A 104 10.00 6.19 14.53
N HIS A 105 9.71 5.76 13.31
CA HIS A 105 9.70 6.63 12.13
C HIS A 105 8.46 7.56 12.14
N ASN A 106 7.30 7.04 12.56
CA ASN A 106 6.03 7.74 12.56
C ASN A 106 6.01 8.96 13.50
N ILE A 107 6.60 8.82 14.70
CA ILE A 107 6.71 9.93 15.66
C ILE A 107 7.60 11.07 15.13
N ARG A 108 8.48 10.79 14.16
CA ARG A 108 9.40 11.77 13.56
C ARG A 108 8.86 12.42 12.28
N GLY A 109 7.60 12.15 11.93
CA GLY A 109 6.89 12.81 10.82
C GLY A 109 6.76 11.98 9.55
N GLU A 110 7.48 10.87 9.41
CA GLU A 110 7.21 9.89 8.36
C GLU A 110 5.88 9.16 8.65
N ARG A 111 5.31 8.46 7.68
CA ARG A 111 4.12 7.62 7.90
C ARG A 111 4.32 6.28 7.21
N ILE A 112 4.25 5.21 7.98
CA ILE A 112 4.35 3.83 7.53
C ILE A 112 3.30 3.02 8.28
N SER A 113 2.40 2.37 7.54
CA SER A 113 1.46 1.37 8.06
C SER A 113 1.94 -0.05 7.77
N VAL A 114 1.55 -0.98 8.62
CA VAL A 114 1.85 -2.40 8.48
C VAL A 114 0.53 -3.16 8.36
N ASP A 115 0.29 -3.73 7.19
CA ASP A 115 -0.93 -4.47 6.90
C ASP A 115 -0.57 -5.95 6.74
N THR A 116 -1.43 -6.82 7.25
CA THR A 116 -1.10 -8.24 7.33
C THR A 116 -2.28 -9.14 7.00
N MET A 117 -1.99 -10.30 6.41
CA MET A 117 -2.97 -11.35 6.19
C MET A 117 -2.33 -12.73 6.30
N PRO A 118 -2.79 -13.60 7.22
CA PRO A 118 -2.36 -14.99 7.25
C PRO A 118 -2.98 -15.74 6.06
N VAL A 119 -2.13 -16.35 5.24
CA VAL A 119 -2.53 -17.12 4.06
C VAL A 119 -1.54 -18.25 3.82
N VAL A 120 -2.08 -19.45 3.59
CA VAL A 120 -1.32 -20.68 3.32
C VAL A 120 -1.82 -21.37 2.06
N GLY A 121 -0.96 -22.21 1.49
CA GLY A 121 -1.19 -22.89 0.22
C GLY A 121 -0.63 -22.10 -0.96
N GLU A 122 0.10 -22.80 -1.85
CA GLU A 122 0.88 -22.19 -2.93
C GLU A 122 0.05 -21.29 -3.84
N ALA A 123 -1.09 -21.79 -4.35
CA ALA A 123 -1.93 -21.05 -5.29
C ALA A 123 -2.52 -19.76 -4.66
N ARG A 124 -3.07 -19.87 -3.44
CA ARG A 124 -3.67 -18.73 -2.72
C ARG A 124 -2.61 -17.69 -2.35
N LEU A 125 -1.43 -18.14 -1.94
CA LEU A 125 -0.33 -17.24 -1.61
C LEU A 125 0.21 -16.55 -2.86
N ALA A 126 0.39 -17.26 -3.97
CA ALA A 126 0.82 -16.67 -5.24
C ALA A 126 -0.19 -15.63 -5.75
N GLU A 127 -1.49 -15.91 -5.63
CA GLU A 127 -2.54 -14.94 -5.93
C GLU A 127 -2.46 -13.70 -5.04
N ALA A 128 -2.31 -13.89 -3.72
CA ALA A 128 -2.16 -12.79 -2.77
C ALA A 128 -0.94 -11.92 -3.09
N VAL A 129 0.22 -12.53 -3.40
CA VAL A 129 1.43 -11.81 -3.82
C VAL A 129 1.20 -10.97 -5.08
N ARG A 130 0.48 -11.49 -6.08
CA ARG A 130 0.14 -10.71 -7.29
C ARG A 130 -0.83 -9.57 -6.98
N ALA A 131 -1.75 -9.77 -6.05
CA ALA A 131 -2.72 -8.74 -5.63
C ALA A 131 -2.03 -7.56 -4.93
N VAL A 132 -0.91 -7.79 -4.23
CA VAL A 132 -0.10 -6.73 -3.61
C VAL A 132 0.28 -5.65 -4.62
N GLY A 133 0.60 -6.02 -5.86
CA GLY A 133 0.97 -5.07 -6.91
C GLY A 133 -0.15 -4.16 -7.42
N ARG A 134 -1.36 -4.24 -6.83
CA ARG A 134 -2.51 -3.38 -7.12
C ARG A 134 -2.97 -2.61 -5.88
N LEU A 135 -2.33 -2.83 -4.73
CA LEU A 135 -2.65 -2.11 -3.50
C LEU A 135 -2.12 -0.67 -3.58
N PRO A 136 -2.94 0.34 -3.26
CA PRO A 136 -2.45 1.71 -3.20
C PRO A 136 -1.43 1.83 -2.08
N ARG A 137 -0.40 2.67 -2.28
CA ARG A 137 0.65 3.02 -1.29
C ARG A 137 1.58 1.88 -0.88
N VAL A 138 1.54 0.70 -1.52
CA VAL A 138 2.47 -0.38 -1.18
C VAL A 138 3.91 0.02 -1.47
N ALA A 139 4.78 -0.17 -0.49
CA ALA A 139 6.21 0.12 -0.61
C ALA A 139 7.08 -1.13 -0.48
N ALA A 140 6.60 -2.20 0.15
CA ALA A 140 7.30 -3.47 0.27
C ALA A 140 6.37 -4.63 0.65
N LEU A 141 6.83 -5.85 0.41
CA LEU A 141 6.21 -7.10 0.86
C LEU A 141 7.18 -7.91 1.73
N VAL A 142 6.70 -8.50 2.82
CA VAL A 142 7.39 -9.53 3.58
C VAL A 142 6.66 -10.87 3.46
N LEU A 143 7.39 -11.92 3.06
CA LEU A 143 6.91 -13.29 3.05
C LEU A 143 7.41 -14.05 4.28
N ALA A 144 6.47 -14.42 5.15
CA ALA A 144 6.71 -15.04 6.45
C ALA A 144 6.26 -16.51 6.44
N GLY A 145 7.17 -17.43 6.12
CA GLY A 145 6.90 -18.84 5.90
C GLY A 145 8.04 -19.75 6.33
N SER A 146 7.77 -21.04 6.51
CA SER A 146 8.79 -22.08 6.66
C SER A 146 9.11 -22.81 5.35
N LEU A 147 8.18 -22.79 4.39
CA LEU A 147 8.34 -23.35 3.04
C LEU A 147 7.49 -22.54 2.05
N MET A 148 8.12 -21.91 1.06
CA MET A 148 7.43 -21.26 -0.06
C MET A 148 8.26 -21.41 -1.34
N GLY A 149 7.62 -21.80 -2.43
CA GLY A 149 8.27 -22.03 -3.72
C GLY A 149 7.28 -22.05 -4.87
N GLY A 150 7.71 -22.58 -6.02
CA GLY A 150 6.85 -22.76 -7.19
C GLY A 150 6.23 -21.45 -7.66
N ASP A 151 4.90 -21.40 -7.71
CA ASP A 151 4.13 -20.26 -8.20
C ASP A 151 4.29 -19.01 -7.36
N VAL A 152 4.61 -19.16 -6.07
CA VAL A 152 4.90 -18.03 -5.19
C VAL A 152 6.19 -17.34 -5.64
N ALA A 153 7.23 -18.10 -6.02
CA ALA A 153 8.48 -17.53 -6.52
C ALA A 153 8.28 -16.80 -7.86
N ARG A 154 7.41 -17.34 -8.74
CA ARG A 154 7.00 -16.67 -9.98
C ARG A 154 6.30 -15.34 -9.68
N ALA A 155 5.32 -15.35 -8.78
CA ALA A 155 4.61 -14.16 -8.33
C ALA A 155 5.54 -13.11 -7.68
N VAL A 156 6.54 -13.53 -6.90
CA VAL A 156 7.56 -12.63 -6.33
C VAL A 156 8.37 -11.95 -7.44
N THR A 157 8.79 -12.69 -8.46
CA THR A 157 9.53 -12.13 -9.61
C THR A 157 8.68 -11.10 -10.36
N GLU A 158 7.41 -11.41 -10.63
CA GLU A 158 6.45 -10.49 -11.25
C GLU A 158 6.24 -9.22 -10.42
N LEU A 159 6.13 -9.36 -9.09
CA LEU A 159 5.93 -8.23 -8.18
C LEU A 159 7.15 -7.32 -8.13
N ARG A 160 8.35 -7.89 -8.06
CA ARG A 160 9.62 -7.14 -8.09
C ARG A 160 9.83 -6.39 -9.41
N ALA A 161 9.39 -6.96 -10.53
CA ALA A 161 9.42 -6.28 -11.82
C ALA A 161 8.54 -5.01 -11.85
N ARG A 162 7.57 -4.88 -10.95
CA ARG A 162 6.79 -3.65 -10.72
C ARG A 162 7.45 -2.66 -9.76
N GLY A 163 8.68 -2.93 -9.32
CA GLY A 163 9.43 -2.07 -8.41
C GLY A 163 9.07 -2.24 -6.93
N ILE A 164 8.30 -3.27 -6.56
CA ILE A 164 7.94 -3.54 -5.15
C ILE A 164 8.96 -4.53 -4.58
N PRO A 165 9.82 -4.11 -3.63
CA PRO A 165 10.80 -4.97 -3.02
C PRO A 165 10.15 -6.06 -2.16
N VAL A 166 10.79 -7.24 -2.14
CA VAL A 166 10.31 -8.40 -1.39
C VAL A 166 11.39 -8.88 -0.41
N VAL A 167 11.06 -8.86 0.88
CA VAL A 167 11.82 -9.51 1.95
C VAL A 167 11.18 -10.87 2.25
N CYS A 168 11.97 -11.89 2.52
CA CYS A 168 11.43 -13.17 2.99
C CYS A 168 12.19 -13.71 4.19
N LEU A 169 11.55 -14.59 4.95
CA LEU A 169 12.26 -15.36 5.96
C LEU A 169 13.21 -16.37 5.31
N ASN A 170 14.25 -16.76 6.04
CA ASN A 170 15.07 -17.90 5.67
C ASN A 170 14.23 -19.19 5.80
N MET A 171 13.75 -19.69 4.66
CA MET A 171 12.76 -20.76 4.58
C MET A 171 13.14 -21.78 3.50
N ALA A 172 12.50 -22.95 3.50
CA ALA A 172 12.64 -23.90 2.41
C ALA A 172 11.92 -23.43 1.13
N GLY A 173 12.28 -24.01 -0.02
CA GLY A 173 11.68 -23.72 -1.31
C GLY A 173 12.41 -22.63 -2.09
N SER A 174 11.83 -22.20 -3.21
CA SER A 174 12.51 -21.33 -4.20
C SER A 174 12.25 -19.83 -4.02
N VAL A 175 11.42 -19.41 -3.05
CA VAL A 175 11.21 -17.98 -2.77
C VAL A 175 12.48 -17.24 -2.31
N PRO A 176 13.31 -17.80 -1.40
CA PRO A 176 14.56 -17.15 -0.99
C PRO A 176 15.53 -16.82 -2.13
N ASP A 177 15.49 -17.58 -3.23
CA ASP A 177 16.38 -17.37 -4.38
C ASP A 177 15.97 -16.17 -5.23
N VAL A 178 14.71 -15.73 -5.12
CA VAL A 178 14.14 -14.64 -5.92
C VAL A 178 13.75 -13.41 -5.10
N ALA A 179 13.87 -13.45 -3.78
CA ALA A 179 13.64 -12.29 -2.90
C ALA A 179 14.77 -11.24 -3.04
N ASP A 180 14.52 -10.01 -2.61
CA ASP A 180 15.56 -8.98 -2.51
C ASP A 180 16.46 -9.18 -1.29
N LEU A 181 15.88 -9.66 -0.19
CA LEU A 181 16.54 -9.86 1.08
C LEU A 181 15.98 -11.09 1.79
N VAL A 182 16.85 -11.93 2.34
CA VAL A 182 16.50 -13.10 3.13
C VAL A 182 16.97 -12.87 4.57
N VAL A 183 16.07 -12.97 5.53
CA VAL A 183 16.36 -12.73 6.96
C VAL A 183 15.91 -13.91 7.80
N THR A 184 16.78 -14.39 8.68
CA THR A 184 16.49 -15.57 9.51
C THR A 184 15.58 -15.24 10.68
N ASP A 185 15.84 -14.14 11.39
CA ASP A 185 15.00 -13.71 12.49
C ASP A 185 13.75 -12.96 11.99
N PRO A 186 12.53 -13.40 12.33
CA PRO A 186 11.32 -12.79 11.82
C PRO A 186 11.10 -11.36 12.35
N VAL A 187 11.50 -11.04 13.58
CA VAL A 187 11.37 -9.68 14.12
C VAL A 187 12.29 -8.74 13.35
N GLN A 188 13.54 -9.13 13.14
CA GLN A 188 14.52 -8.39 12.35
C GLN A 188 14.05 -8.21 10.90
N ALA A 189 13.42 -9.22 10.30
CA ALA A 189 12.85 -9.11 8.95
C ALA A 189 11.84 -7.95 8.86
N GLY A 190 10.97 -7.81 9.87
CA GLY A 190 10.03 -6.70 9.97
C GLY A 190 10.72 -5.35 10.11
N VAL A 191 11.70 -5.25 11.01
CA VAL A 191 12.50 -4.03 11.21
C VAL A 191 13.20 -3.61 9.92
N MET A 192 13.93 -4.53 9.29
CA MET A 192 14.68 -4.26 8.05
C MET A 192 13.76 -3.88 6.90
N ALA A 193 12.57 -4.47 6.81
CA ALA A 193 11.60 -4.14 5.78
C ALA A 193 11.06 -2.71 5.92
N VAL A 194 10.82 -2.24 7.16
CA VAL A 194 10.46 -0.84 7.41
C VAL A 194 11.62 0.10 7.12
N MET A 195 12.82 -0.23 7.59
CA MET A 195 14.02 0.56 7.30
C MET A 195 14.29 0.67 5.79
N ALA A 196 13.95 -0.34 5.00
CA ALA A 196 14.10 -0.34 3.54
C ALA A 196 13.20 0.67 2.82
N ILE A 197 12.04 1.00 3.40
CA ILE A 197 11.05 1.90 2.79
C ILE A 197 11.03 3.28 3.46
N ALA A 198 11.71 3.42 4.60
CA ALA A 198 11.83 4.67 5.33
C ALA A 198 12.84 5.60 4.66
N GLU A 199 12.44 6.85 4.38
CA GLU A 199 13.32 7.88 3.81
C GLU A 199 14.38 8.38 4.79
N THR A 200 14.08 8.28 6.08
CA THR A 200 14.94 8.74 7.16
C THR A 200 16.00 7.71 7.58
N ALA A 201 15.92 6.48 7.05
CA ALA A 201 16.90 5.44 7.31
C ALA A 201 18.08 5.53 6.33
N LYS A 202 19.30 5.31 6.82
CA LYS A 202 20.50 5.12 5.97
C LYS A 202 20.55 3.73 5.31
N PHE A 203 19.61 2.87 5.66
CA PHE A 203 19.54 1.50 5.16
C PHE A 203 19.00 1.53 3.74
N ASP A 204 19.72 0.87 2.83
CA ASP A 204 19.39 0.83 1.41
C ASP A 204 19.39 -0.63 0.97
N LEU A 205 18.20 -1.12 0.62
CA LEU A 205 17.99 -2.50 0.20
C LEU A 205 18.87 -2.86 -1.01
N ALA A 206 19.16 -1.91 -1.90
CA ALA A 206 20.00 -2.15 -3.06
C ALA A 206 21.44 -2.53 -2.67
N ARG A 207 21.93 -2.03 -1.52
CA ARG A 207 23.28 -2.33 -1.01
C ARG A 207 23.42 -3.72 -0.38
N VAL A 208 22.31 -4.31 0.05
CA VAL A 208 22.27 -5.61 0.71
C VAL A 208 21.52 -6.67 -0.09
N ARG A 209 21.17 -6.37 -1.34
CA ARG A 209 20.42 -7.27 -2.23
C ARG A 209 21.15 -8.61 -2.40
N GLY A 210 20.42 -9.71 -2.22
CA GLY A 210 20.96 -11.07 -2.32
C GLY A 210 21.77 -11.55 -1.11
N ARG A 211 21.89 -10.74 -0.05
CA ARG A 211 22.52 -11.18 1.22
C ARG A 211 21.51 -11.91 2.11
N ARG A 212 22.04 -12.78 2.96
CA ARG A 212 21.31 -13.52 4.00
C ARG A 212 21.78 -13.02 5.37
N PHE A 213 20.83 -12.73 6.27
CA PHE A 213 21.09 -12.28 7.63
C PHE A 213 20.46 -13.23 8.66
#